data_AF-A0A969N927-F1
#
_entry.id   AF-A0A969N927-F1
#
_cell.length_a   1.000
_cell.length_b   1.000
_cell.length_c   1.000
_cell.angle_alpha   90.00
_cell.angle_beta   90.00
_cell.angle_gamma   90.00
#
_symmetry.space_group_name_H-M   'P 1'
#
loop_
_entity.id
_entity.type
_entity.pdbx_description
1 polymer ?
#
loop_
_entity_poly.entity_id
_entity_poly.type
_entity_poly.pdbx_seq_one_letter_code
_entity_poly.pdbx_strand_id
1 'polypeptide(L)' 'MDGIWYTYNKENVKVAEASYKMDKKDGTWKIWDESGNLIYQMFYKDGQKTGTWTQYDSQGNEVASKTF' A
#
# COMPACT_ATOMS: atom_id res chain seq x y z
N MET A 1 -13.82 -0.21 12.44
CA MET A 1 -12.38 -0.11 12.75
C MET A 1 -11.80 1.03 11.93
N ASP A 2 -11.08 1.93 12.60
CA ASP A 2 -10.52 3.14 12.03
C ASP A 2 -9.05 3.21 12.42
N GLY A 3 -8.16 3.34 11.44
CA GLY A 3 -6.72 3.42 11.70
C GLY A 3 -5.87 2.81 10.59
N ILE A 4 -4.56 2.91 10.79
CA ILE A 4 -3.54 2.36 9.90
C ILE A 4 -3.12 0.99 10.45
N TRP A 5 -3.24 -0.01 9.60
CA TRP A 5 -2.84 -1.38 9.88
C TRP A 5 -1.51 -1.65 9.22
N TYR A 6 -0.59 -2.25 9.98
CA TYR A 6 0.71 -2.64 9.50
C TYR A 6 0.80 -4.16 9.46
N THR A 7 1.22 -4.70 8.34
CA THR A 7 1.51 -6.13 8.19
C THR A 7 3.03 -6.32 8.24
N TYR A 8 3.46 -7.27 9.05
CA TYR A 8 4.86 -7.64 9.20
C TYR A 8 5.05 -9.09 8.71
N ASN A 9 6.21 -9.38 8.13
CA ASN A 9 6.59 -10.74 7.75
C ASN A 9 7.07 -11.54 8.99
N LYS A 10 7.52 -12.78 8.78
CA LYS A 10 8.03 -13.66 9.84
C LYS A 10 9.27 -13.12 10.56
N GLU A 11 10.03 -12.25 9.90
CA GLU A 11 11.23 -11.60 10.44
C GLU A 11 10.91 -10.23 11.07
N ASN A 12 9.62 -9.93 11.27
CA ASN A 12 9.15 -8.69 11.88
C ASN A 12 9.49 -7.43 11.04
N VAL A 13 9.71 -7.61 9.73
CA VAL A 13 9.89 -6.53 8.75
C VAL A 13 8.52 -6.12 8.22
N LYS A 14 8.28 -4.80 8.17
CA LYS A 14 7.02 -4.24 7.67
C LYS A 14 6.91 -4.45 6.15
N VAL A 15 5.89 -5.19 5.73
CA VAL A 15 5.64 -5.53 4.32
C VAL A 15 4.36 -4.88 3.77
N ALA A 16 3.46 -4.40 4.62
CA ALA A 16 2.30 -3.64 4.14
C ALA A 16 1.78 -2.61 5.15
N GLU A 17 1.12 -1.59 4.62
CA GLU A 17 0.45 -0.51 5.34
C GLU A 17 -0.90 -0.29 4.68
N ALA A 18 -1.95 -0.41 5.47
CA ALA A 18 -3.32 -0.38 5.01
C ALA A 18 -4.12 0.59 5.87
N SER A 19 -4.62 1.66 5.26
CA SER A 19 -5.45 2.63 5.94
C SER A 19 -6.92 2.23 5.82
N TYR A 20 -7.61 2.20 6.97
CA TYR A 20 -9.04 1.91 7.06
C TYR A 20 -9.77 3.01 7.81
N LYS A 21 -10.99 3.30 7.35
CA LYS A 21 -11.92 4.24 7.95
C LYS A 21 -13.32 3.65 7.85
N MET A 22 -14.06 3.63 8.96
CA MET A 22 -15.41 3.08 9.05
C MET A 22 -15.52 1.66 8.46
N ASP A 23 -14.54 0.80 8.77
CA ASP A 23 -14.45 -0.59 8.26
C ASP A 23 -14.26 -0.71 6.74
N LYS A 24 -13.94 0.38 6.06
CA LYS A 24 -13.64 0.42 4.62
C LYS A 24 -12.20 0.83 4.38
N LYS A 25 -11.64 0.40 3.26
CA LYS A 25 -10.32 0.86 2.81
C LYS A 25 -10.40 2.34 2.46
N ASP A 26 -9.65 3.17 3.16
CA ASP A 26 -9.69 4.62 2.97
C ASP A 26 -8.32 5.21 3.28
N GLY A 27 -7.74 5.89 2.31
CA GLY A 27 -6.39 6.44 2.36
C GLY A 27 -5.37 5.65 1.53
N THR A 28 -4.11 5.90 1.83
CA THR A 28 -2.98 5.32 1.10
C THR A 28 -2.67 3.93 1.62
N TRP A 29 -2.38 3.04 0.68
CA TRP A 29 -1.97 1.66 0.90
C TRP A 29 -0.60 1.47 0.28
N LYS A 30 0.32 0.89 1.04
CA LYS A 30 1.70 0.67 0.59
C LYS A 30 2.11 -0.76 0.86
N ILE A 31 2.86 -1.34 -0.05
CA ILE A 31 3.41 -2.68 0.07
C ILE A 31 4.91 -2.58 -0.18
N TRP A 32 5.67 -3.19 0.71
CA TRP A 32 7.12 -3.29 0.62
C TRP A 32 7.54 -4.75 0.42
N ASP A 33 8.68 -4.95 -0.23
CA ASP A 33 9.34 -6.25 -0.30
C ASP A 33 10.01 -6.61 1.06
N GLU A 34 10.59 -7.80 1.14
CA GLU A 34 11.31 -8.27 2.33
C GLU A 34 12.58 -7.44 2.63
N SER A 35 13.10 -6.71 1.65
CA SER A 35 14.23 -5.78 1.79
C SER A 35 13.80 -4.37 2.23
N GLY A 36 12.49 -4.11 2.35
CA GLY A 36 11.93 -2.80 2.70
C GLY A 36 11.78 -1.84 1.52
N ASN A 37 11.94 -2.30 0.28
CA ASN A 37 11.71 -1.47 -0.91
C ASN A 37 10.21 -1.37 -1.18
N LEU A 38 9.71 -0.16 -1.42
CA LEU A 38 8.32 0.04 -1.80
C LEU A 38 8.11 -0.58 -3.17
N ILE A 39 7.17 -1.53 -3.29
CA ILE A 39 6.85 -2.21 -4.55
C ILE A 39 5.45 -1.84 -5.07
N TYR A 40 4.54 -1.43 -4.19
CA TYR A 40 3.23 -0.92 -4.58
C TYR A 40 2.78 0.24 -3.71
N GLN A 41 2.21 1.25 -4.35
CA GLN A 41 1.46 2.33 -3.74
C GLN A 41 0.07 2.37 -4.37
N MET A 42 -0.95 2.30 -3.54
CA MET A 42 -2.35 2.27 -3.95
C MET A 42 -3.11 3.30 -3.15
N PHE A 43 -4.16 3.87 -3.73
CA PHE A 43 -5.06 4.76 -3.00
C PHE A 43 -6.48 4.19 -3.02
N TYR A 44 -7.11 4.27 -1.86
CA TYR A 44 -8.49 3.86 -1.68
C TYR A 44 -9.28 4.99 -1.05
N LYS A 45 -10.57 5.06 -1.37
CA LYS A 45 -11.51 5.97 -0.74
C LYS A 45 -12.88 5.30 -0.65
N ASP A 46 -13.44 5.24 0.56
CA ASP A 46 -14.72 4.58 0.84
C ASP A 46 -14.79 3.13 0.31
N GLY A 47 -13.67 2.40 0.33
CA GLY A 47 -13.55 1.03 -0.16
C GLY A 47 -13.32 0.90 -1.67
N GLN A 48 -13.32 2.01 -2.41
CA GLN A 48 -13.11 2.04 -3.86
C GLN A 48 -11.66 2.38 -4.18
N LYS A 49 -11.15 1.83 -5.29
CA LYS A 49 -9.83 2.21 -5.82
C LYS A 49 -9.93 3.62 -6.37
N THR A 50 -9.03 4.49 -5.96
CA THR A 50 -8.97 5.87 -6.45
C THR A 50 -7.51 6.26 -6.67
N GLY A 51 -7.29 7.40 -7.34
CA GLY A 51 -5.97 8.00 -7.47
C GLY A 51 -5.04 7.13 -8.31
N THR A 52 -3.75 7.43 -8.23
CA THR A 52 -2.74 6.75 -9.05
C THR A 52 -2.14 5.60 -8.29
N TRP A 53 -2.41 4.39 -8.75
CA TRP A 53 -1.77 3.18 -8.26
C TRP A 53 -0.47 3.00 -8.98
N THR A 54 0.63 3.00 -8.24
CA THR A 54 1.97 2.88 -8.78
C THR A 54 2.59 1.58 -8.30
N GLN A 55 3.17 0.84 -9.23
CA GLN A 55 4.05 -0.27 -8.97
C GLN A 55 5.49 0.19 -9.18
N TYR A 56 6.37 -0.25 -8.29
CA TYR A 56 7.80 0.05 -8.34
C TYR A 56 8.59 -1.25 -8.47
N ASP A 57 9.77 -1.18 -9.10
CA ASP A 57 10.75 -2.25 -9.09
C ASP A 57 11.53 -2.28 -7.75
N SER A 58 12.42 -3.28 -7.61
CA SER A 58 13.31 -3.41 -6.45
C SER A 58 14.35 -2.29 -6.33
N GLN A 59 14.47 -1.41 -7.32
CA GLN A 59 15.33 -0.22 -7.30
C GLN A 59 14.54 1.06 -6.97
N GLY A 60 13.21 0.96 -6.78
CA GLY A 60 12.33 2.09 -6.51
C GLY A 60 11.89 2.87 -7.76
N ASN A 61 12.15 2.36 -8.97
CA ASN A 61 11.66 2.99 -10.20
C ASN A 61 10.22 2.59 -10.46
N GLU A 62 9.39 3.54 -10.88
CA GLU A 62 8.03 3.26 -11.32
C GLU A 62 8.05 2.36 -12.57
N VAL A 63 7.52 1.15 -12.43
CA VAL A 63 7.37 0.20 -13.55
C VAL A 63 6.01 0.30 -14.21
N ALA A 64 4.99 0.66 -13.44
CA ALA A 64 3.64 0.85 -13.95
C ALA A 64 2.89 1.80 -13.04
N SER A 65 2.06 2.66 -13.63
CA SER A 65 1.04 3.37 -12.90
C SER A 65 -0.31 3.29 -13.59
N LYS A 66 -1.36 3.29 -12.78
CA LYS A 66 -2.74 3.28 -13.24
C LYS A 66 -3.59 4.18 -12.38
N THR A 67 -4.24 5.15 -13.01
CA THR A 67 -5.17 6.06 -12.33
C THR A 67 -6.59 5.49 -12.36
N PHE A 68 -7.29 5.59 -11.22
CA PHE A 68 -8.68 5.18 -11.01
C PHE A 68 -9.56 6.35 -10.61
#